data_AF-K0SDI1-F1
#
_entry.id   AF-K0SDI1-F1
#
_cell.length_a   1.000
_cell.length_b   1.000
_cell.length_c   1.000
_cell.angle_alpha   90.00
_cell.angle_beta   90.00
_cell.angle_gamma   90.00
#
_symmetry.space_group_name_H-M   'P 1'
#
loop_
_entity.id
_entity.type
_entity.pdbx_description
1 polymer ?
#
loop_
_entity_poly.entity_id
_entity_poly.type
_entity_poly.pdbx_seq_one_letter_code
_entity_poly.pdbx_strand_id
1 'polypeptide(L)'
;MSPTHRKNARTMRFEGTLPFPYRLLLFAVLPVLANSQAVCKTVETVCKGKEDFSFYPMPGCIEYAECKGGEAIRVSVCGDGTIFDSFLSRCETESLAYCTAESCEPTLSPSDSPTFNPTKKPTPGPSNKPSTSPTIRPTYEPTNGVGFDFMRDFDNFQMMQRMQDVVLQSYNPSGIAYPSTMYTFAGLVDALDLMAMDGITSDGRLFKLYISDPTESRMDYAFTNLAAFLAMAMTDAIEYDTCDEVNDEMVADRYAITNSCGQNLRSYQDEVCLSAGEIDYSCPVDLEMDVVSSSHSTGIRGRQPPPFFCRPKKDENDFAGYWDRSTGMSSNSAYGNALGRTDTEGCCWWGRGATLTKGVCNIGKLNYFLGKRAHEERGEGLFRKIDFCKQPGATCEMGTEDIRWIVAMFEWIERIQNYDGGWNYMPNLKRFVRDGLKDDSFIDTVSSIFVRGCHKDRCSRSKVTKKERRRENFYRVLTAMQVKSLTPPPTLAPTFSLMPVKDEQRTPSPVISIKPGNKFPPAQSNIQHASPSSLGTDTASKLPTIWLNQRPSPKTAPSANLPVLKFSRSEKPIDSPDSSDVEDALILMDGNPAFQRYAFISLIIQFALFVHLNNNIIRI
;
A
#
# COMPACT_ATOMS: atom_id res chain seq x y z
N MET A 1 -18.67 -58.31 20.49
CA MET A 1 -17.49 -59.16 20.76
C MET A 1 -16.26 -58.47 20.20
N SER A 2 -15.18 -58.37 20.98
CA SER A 2 -13.83 -58.05 20.47
C SER A 2 -13.18 -59.37 19.99
N PRO A 3 -12.16 -59.37 19.12
CA PRO A 3 -10.80 -59.15 19.64
C PRO A 3 -9.83 -58.32 18.76
N THR A 4 -8.83 -57.81 19.48
CA THR A 4 -7.59 -57.14 19.05
C THR A 4 -6.71 -57.92 18.06
N HIS A 5 -5.90 -57.19 17.26
CA HIS A 5 -4.66 -57.73 16.69
C HIS A 5 -3.46 -56.77 16.84
N ARG A 6 -2.43 -57.23 17.54
CA ARG A 6 -1.09 -56.59 17.60
C ARG A 6 -0.33 -56.83 16.29
N LYS A 7 0.46 -55.84 15.85
CA LYS A 7 1.55 -56.04 14.87
C LYS A 7 2.89 -56.11 15.61
N ASN A 8 3.69 -57.12 15.33
CA ASN A 8 5.09 -57.23 15.78
C ASN A 8 6.01 -56.65 14.71
N ALA A 9 6.91 -55.74 15.07
CA ALA A 9 8.02 -55.31 14.22
C ALA A 9 9.28 -56.11 14.56
N ARG A 10 9.93 -56.70 13.54
CA ARG A 10 11.22 -57.41 13.68
C ARG A 10 12.37 -56.40 13.64
N THR A 11 13.22 -56.41 14.67
CA THR A 11 14.53 -55.77 14.63
C THR A 11 15.51 -56.57 13.78
N MET A 12 16.07 -55.98 12.72
CA MET A 12 17.26 -56.52 12.05
C MET A 12 18.51 -56.09 12.82
N ARG A 13 19.42 -57.03 13.07
CA ARG A 13 20.81 -56.71 13.46
C ARG A 13 21.62 -56.43 12.20
N PHE A 14 22.43 -55.37 12.24
CA PHE A 14 23.62 -55.27 11.39
C PHE A 14 24.84 -55.49 12.28
N GLU A 15 25.61 -56.53 11.98
CA GLU A 15 26.96 -56.72 12.53
C GLU A 15 27.95 -56.06 11.57
N GLY A 16 28.79 -55.17 12.08
CA GLY A 16 29.72 -54.37 11.29
C GLY A 16 30.82 -53.79 12.17
N THR A 17 31.92 -54.52 12.30
CA THR A 17 33.07 -54.15 13.13
C THR A 17 33.91 -53.05 12.48
N LEU A 18 34.21 -51.97 13.22
CA LEU A 18 35.24 -50.98 12.86
C LEU A 18 36.41 -51.02 13.88
N PRO A 19 37.66 -50.72 13.47
CA PRO A 19 38.84 -50.96 14.31
C PRO A 19 39.10 -49.87 15.37
N PHE A 20 39.86 -50.25 16.39
CA PHE A 20 40.46 -49.38 17.41
C PHE A 20 41.40 -48.32 16.79
N PRO A 21 41.55 -47.10 17.36
CA PRO A 21 41.86 -46.94 18.79
C PRO A 21 41.29 -45.69 19.49
N TYR A 22 40.08 -45.80 20.06
CA TYR A 22 39.63 -44.90 21.15
C TYR A 22 38.83 -45.67 22.21
N ARG A 23 39.54 -46.47 23.01
CA ARG A 23 39.02 -47.07 24.26
C ARG A 23 39.81 -46.56 25.47
N LEU A 24 39.50 -45.34 25.90
CA LEU A 24 39.74 -44.87 27.26
C LEU A 24 38.75 -43.72 27.54
N LEU A 25 38.36 -43.56 28.81
CA LEU A 25 37.34 -42.61 29.30
C LEU A 25 35.88 -42.96 28.96
N LEU A 26 35.44 -44.12 29.46
CA LEU A 26 34.06 -44.32 29.89
C LEU A 26 34.10 -44.94 31.29
N PHE A 27 33.85 -44.13 32.33
CA PHE A 27 33.27 -44.46 33.64
C PHE A 27 33.53 -43.34 34.67
N ALA A 28 32.88 -42.19 34.50
CA ALA A 28 32.52 -41.30 35.60
C ALA A 28 31.38 -40.36 35.17
N VAL A 29 30.33 -40.29 36.00
CA VAL A 29 29.29 -39.22 36.05
C VAL A 29 28.37 -39.03 34.82
N LEU A 30 27.25 -39.74 34.83
CA LEU A 30 25.93 -39.08 34.86
C LEU A 30 25.43 -39.15 36.33
N PRO A 31 24.52 -38.27 36.80
CA PRO A 31 23.67 -37.36 36.02
C PRO A 31 23.68 -35.89 36.49
N VAL A 32 23.59 -34.95 35.54
CA VAL A 32 22.88 -33.68 35.76
C VAL A 32 22.11 -33.36 34.48
N LEU A 33 20.77 -33.35 34.58
CA LEU A 33 19.93 -32.61 33.63
C LEU A 33 20.17 -31.12 33.91
N ALA A 34 21.16 -30.55 33.23
CA ALA A 34 21.47 -29.13 33.33
C ALA A 34 20.38 -28.34 32.59
N ASN A 35 19.40 -27.93 33.37
CA ASN A 35 18.34 -27.00 33.02
C ASN A 35 18.94 -25.80 32.26
N SER A 36 18.70 -25.70 30.94
CA SER A 36 19.06 -24.51 30.17
C SER A 36 18.04 -23.41 30.42
N GLN A 37 18.00 -22.92 31.66
CA GLN A 37 17.37 -21.65 31.97
C GLN A 37 18.10 -20.57 31.16
N ALA A 38 17.35 -19.74 30.44
CA ALA A 38 17.90 -18.53 29.84
C ALA A 38 18.48 -17.67 30.98
N VAL A 39 19.80 -17.54 31.02
CA VAL A 39 20.47 -16.75 32.07
C VAL A 39 20.27 -15.28 31.73
N CYS A 40 19.32 -14.64 32.41
CA CYS A 40 19.08 -13.20 32.30
C CYS A 40 20.39 -12.43 32.47
N LYS A 41 20.71 -11.54 31.53
CA LYS A 41 21.92 -10.72 31.55
C LYS A 41 21.86 -9.75 32.74
N THR A 42 22.77 -9.91 33.70
CA THR A 42 22.97 -9.01 34.84
C THR A 42 24.08 -8.00 34.57
N VAL A 43 24.25 -6.98 35.43
CA VAL A 43 25.34 -6.00 35.32
C VAL A 43 26.72 -6.67 35.37
N GLU A 44 26.88 -7.76 36.16
CA GLU A 44 28.14 -8.51 36.25
C GLU A 44 28.35 -9.52 35.10
N THR A 45 27.41 -9.63 34.15
CA THR A 45 27.49 -10.59 33.05
C THR A 45 27.33 -9.96 31.67
N VAL A 46 26.71 -8.79 31.54
CA VAL A 46 26.48 -8.09 30.26
C VAL A 46 27.77 -7.81 29.46
N CYS A 47 28.87 -7.51 30.16
CA CYS A 47 30.17 -7.19 29.55
C CYS A 47 31.14 -8.38 29.38
N LYS A 48 30.76 -9.60 29.80
CA LYS A 48 31.68 -10.75 29.73
C LYS A 48 31.97 -11.14 28.28
N GLY A 49 33.25 -11.10 27.91
CA GLY A 49 33.71 -11.39 26.54
C GLY A 49 33.36 -10.30 25.52
N LYS A 50 33.19 -9.04 25.97
CA LYS A 50 32.89 -7.89 25.13
C LYS A 50 34.12 -6.98 24.94
N GLU A 51 34.05 -6.13 23.90
CA GLU A 51 35.13 -5.20 23.55
C GLU A 51 35.14 -3.98 24.48
N ASP A 52 36.32 -3.37 24.66
CA ASP A 52 36.48 -2.16 25.47
C ASP A 52 35.79 -0.95 24.84
N PHE A 53 35.14 -0.13 25.68
CA PHE A 53 34.37 1.07 25.32
C PHE A 53 33.18 0.82 24.38
N SER A 54 32.64 -0.40 24.40
CA SER A 54 31.42 -0.76 23.68
C SER A 54 30.20 -0.79 24.61
N PHE A 55 29.00 -0.59 24.03
CA PHE A 55 27.75 -0.41 24.77
C PHE A 55 26.77 -1.55 24.47
N TYR A 56 26.13 -2.11 25.50
CA TYR A 56 25.15 -3.20 25.34
C TYR A 56 23.88 -2.97 26.18
N PRO A 57 22.70 -3.37 25.68
CA PRO A 57 21.47 -3.26 26.44
C PRO A 57 21.44 -4.20 27.64
N MET A 58 20.85 -3.69 28.72
CA MET A 58 20.33 -4.47 29.83
C MET A 58 18.97 -5.10 29.47
N PRO A 59 18.45 -6.09 30.22
CA PRO A 59 17.12 -6.67 29.98
C PRO A 59 16.03 -5.60 29.90
N GLY A 60 15.18 -5.67 28.88
CA GLY A 60 14.14 -4.66 28.61
C GLY A 60 14.66 -3.38 27.92
N CYS A 61 15.95 -3.26 27.64
CA CYS A 61 16.59 -2.19 26.84
C CYS A 61 16.36 -0.73 27.31
N ILE A 62 15.70 -0.47 28.44
CA ILE A 62 15.59 0.88 29.03
C ILE A 62 16.96 1.35 29.57
N GLU A 63 17.83 0.41 29.96
CA GLU A 63 19.19 0.67 30.42
C GLU A 63 20.23 0.01 29.50
N TYR A 64 21.45 0.56 29.50
CA TYR A 64 22.60 0.00 28.79
C TYR A 64 23.90 0.18 29.59
N ALA A 65 24.82 -0.76 29.41
CA ALA A 65 26.12 -0.80 30.06
C ALA A 65 27.25 -0.42 29.08
N GLU A 66 28.16 0.45 29.53
CA GLU A 66 29.46 0.71 28.91
C GLU A 66 30.48 -0.30 29.47
N CYS A 67 31.12 -1.06 28.59
CA CYS A 67 32.02 -2.16 28.97
C CYS A 67 33.49 -1.78 28.86
N LYS A 68 34.31 -2.25 29.80
CA LYS A 68 35.78 -2.18 29.72
C LYS A 68 36.41 -3.27 30.58
N GLY A 69 37.43 -3.96 30.07
CA GLY A 69 38.09 -5.08 30.76
C GLY A 69 37.18 -6.28 31.00
N GLY A 70 36.06 -6.38 30.28
CA GLY A 70 35.00 -7.37 30.52
C GLY A 70 34.01 -7.04 31.64
N GLU A 71 34.12 -5.85 32.26
CA GLU A 71 33.24 -5.36 33.32
C GLU A 71 32.43 -4.14 32.87
N ALA A 72 31.25 -3.94 33.48
CA ALA A 72 30.42 -2.76 33.24
C ALA A 72 30.97 -1.57 34.05
N ILE A 73 31.64 -0.62 33.39
CA ILE A 73 32.20 0.57 34.05
C ILE A 73 31.16 1.66 34.29
N ARG A 74 30.04 1.63 33.57
CA ARG A 74 28.91 2.54 33.73
C ARG A 74 27.63 1.90 33.22
N VAL A 75 26.52 2.09 33.93
CA VAL A 75 25.16 1.81 33.44
C VAL A 75 24.44 3.15 33.28
N SER A 76 23.69 3.31 32.19
CA SER A 76 22.94 4.52 31.89
C SER A 76 21.52 4.19 31.43
N VAL A 77 20.56 5.02 31.80
CA VAL A 77 19.15 4.91 31.41
C VAL A 77 18.92 5.71 30.12
N CYS A 78 18.09 5.20 29.21
CA CYS A 78 17.58 5.96 28.09
C CYS A 78 16.52 6.99 28.52
N GLY A 79 16.34 8.05 27.73
CA GLY A 79 15.37 9.10 28.03
C GLY A 79 13.92 8.63 27.81
N ASP A 80 12.96 9.31 28.44
CA ASP A 80 11.53 8.98 28.36
C ASP A 80 11.07 8.74 26.91
N GLY A 81 10.51 7.55 26.64
CA GLY A 81 10.05 7.14 25.30
C GLY A 81 11.14 6.61 24.35
N THR A 82 12.35 6.38 24.84
CA THR A 82 13.45 5.76 24.07
C THR A 82 13.98 4.50 24.76
N ILE A 83 14.42 3.53 23.96
CA ILE A 83 15.12 2.32 24.42
C ILE A 83 16.46 2.19 23.68
N PHE A 84 17.38 1.40 24.21
CA PHE A 84 18.70 1.21 23.65
C PHE A 84 18.66 0.31 22.42
N ASP A 85 19.05 0.87 21.28
CA ASP A 85 19.21 0.16 20.02
C ASP A 85 20.58 -0.55 19.98
N SER A 86 20.55 -1.86 19.80
CA SER A 86 21.73 -2.75 19.81
C SER A 86 22.61 -2.63 18.55
N PHE A 87 22.08 -2.06 17.47
CA PHE A 87 22.77 -1.88 16.20
C PHE A 87 23.39 -0.49 16.09
N LEU A 88 22.65 0.55 16.49
CA LEU A 88 23.08 1.95 16.52
C LEU A 88 23.91 2.30 17.77
N SER A 89 23.95 1.42 18.78
CA SER A 89 24.64 1.59 20.06
C SER A 89 24.26 2.88 20.80
N ARG A 90 22.98 3.26 20.75
CA ARG A 90 22.44 4.49 21.35
C ARG A 90 20.96 4.32 21.73
N CYS A 91 20.45 5.23 22.56
CA CYS A 91 19.01 5.33 22.78
C CYS A 91 18.30 5.88 21.53
N GLU A 92 17.23 5.21 21.12
CA GLU A 92 16.41 5.54 19.96
C GLU A 92 14.93 5.34 20.32
N THR A 93 14.00 5.95 19.58
CA THR A 93 12.56 5.82 19.87
C THR A 93 12.10 4.36 19.86
N GLU A 94 11.20 3.98 20.78
CA GLU A 94 10.73 2.59 20.95
C GLU A 94 10.17 1.98 19.65
N SER A 95 9.59 2.80 18.76
CA SER A 95 9.08 2.39 17.45
C SER A 95 10.15 2.08 16.39
N LEU A 96 11.41 2.43 16.62
CA LEU A 96 12.51 2.29 15.66
C LEU A 96 13.70 1.49 16.19
N ALA A 97 13.77 1.26 17.51
CA ALA A 97 14.94 0.68 18.18
C ALA A 97 14.95 -0.86 18.18
N TYR A 98 16.07 -1.46 17.76
CA TYR A 98 16.29 -2.91 17.78
C TYR A 98 16.92 -3.39 19.10
N CYS A 99 16.12 -4.06 19.95
CA CYS A 99 16.54 -4.57 21.25
C CYS A 99 16.94 -6.07 21.20
N THR A 100 18.18 -6.40 21.62
CA THR A 100 18.70 -7.80 21.69
C THR A 100 18.82 -8.35 23.12
N ALA A 101 18.14 -7.73 24.08
CA ALA A 101 18.07 -8.17 25.46
C ALA A 101 16.64 -8.61 25.80
N GLU A 102 16.41 -9.94 25.74
CA GLU A 102 15.13 -10.55 26.10
C GLU A 102 14.64 -10.05 27.47
N SER A 103 13.37 -9.66 27.53
CA SER A 103 12.70 -9.25 28.77
C SER A 103 12.40 -10.48 29.62
N CYS A 104 13.11 -10.65 30.73
CA CYS A 104 12.77 -11.67 31.72
C CYS A 104 11.49 -11.25 32.47
N GLU A 105 10.34 -11.83 32.13
CA GLU A 105 9.11 -11.67 32.91
C GLU A 105 9.31 -12.22 34.34
N PRO A 106 8.90 -11.50 35.39
CA PRO A 106 9.00 -11.99 36.76
C PRO A 106 7.94 -13.07 37.02
N THR A 107 8.40 -14.30 37.28
CA THR A 107 7.52 -15.40 37.71
C THR A 107 6.88 -15.09 39.07
N LEU A 108 5.64 -14.60 39.07
CA LEU A 108 4.88 -14.38 40.30
C LEU A 108 4.39 -15.71 40.88
N SER A 109 5.22 -16.34 41.72
CA SER A 109 4.77 -17.33 42.69
C SER A 109 3.95 -16.66 43.79
N PRO A 110 2.89 -17.31 44.33
CA PRO A 110 1.97 -16.69 45.27
C PRO A 110 2.62 -16.49 46.63
N SER A 111 2.37 -15.33 47.26
CA SER A 111 2.79 -15.04 48.63
C SER A 111 1.58 -14.57 49.46
N ASP A 112 1.22 -15.37 50.47
CA ASP A 112 0.18 -15.05 51.43
C ASP A 112 0.68 -14.01 52.44
N SER A 113 0.16 -12.77 52.37
CA SER A 113 -0.27 -11.95 53.54
C SER A 113 -0.64 -10.51 53.14
N PRO A 114 -1.68 -9.91 53.75
CA PRO A 114 -2.07 -8.53 53.47
C PRO A 114 -1.30 -7.53 54.35
N THR A 115 -0.92 -6.39 53.77
CA THR A 115 -0.48 -5.23 54.56
C THR A 115 -1.14 -3.95 54.02
N PHE A 116 -2.13 -3.44 54.75
CA PHE A 116 -2.76 -2.16 54.45
C PHE A 116 -1.86 -0.99 54.89
N ASN A 117 -1.64 -0.02 54.00
CA ASN A 117 -1.89 1.39 54.35
C ASN A 117 -2.00 2.29 53.10
N PRO A 118 -2.89 3.32 53.09
CA PRO A 118 -3.19 4.09 51.90
C PRO A 118 -2.47 5.44 51.83
N THR A 119 -2.15 5.90 50.62
CA THR A 119 -1.80 7.31 50.37
C THR A 119 -2.66 7.86 49.23
N LYS A 120 -3.38 8.96 49.49
CA LYS A 120 -4.33 9.57 48.54
C LYS A 120 -3.67 10.68 47.71
N LYS A 121 -3.67 10.55 46.38
CA LYS A 121 -4.06 11.64 45.46
C LYS A 121 -4.38 11.07 44.06
N PRO A 122 -5.35 11.64 43.32
CA PRO A 122 -5.83 11.04 42.07
C PRO A 122 -5.08 11.58 40.83
N THR A 123 -4.83 10.69 39.87
CA THR A 123 -4.39 11.04 38.50
C THR A 123 -5.57 10.84 37.54
N PRO A 124 -5.84 11.75 36.58
CA PRO A 124 -6.97 11.60 35.67
C PRO A 124 -6.69 10.63 34.52
N GLY A 125 -7.59 9.67 34.31
CA GLY A 125 -8.00 9.12 33.00
C GLY A 125 -6.96 8.34 32.15
N PRO A 126 -7.20 7.04 31.85
CA PRO A 126 -6.39 6.33 30.84
C PRO A 126 -6.72 6.82 29.43
N SER A 127 -5.68 7.04 28.62
CA SER A 127 -5.81 7.23 27.17
C SER A 127 -6.06 5.87 26.51
N ASN A 128 -7.29 5.63 26.04
CA ASN A 128 -7.63 4.44 25.28
C ASN A 128 -7.04 4.51 23.86
N LYS A 129 -5.75 4.19 23.72
CA LYS A 129 -5.12 3.89 22.42
C LYS A 129 -5.21 2.38 22.18
N PRO A 130 -6.01 1.88 21.23
CA PRO A 130 -6.09 0.45 20.98
C PRO A 130 -4.79 -0.02 20.33
N SER A 131 -4.01 -0.85 21.02
CA SER A 131 -3.04 -1.71 20.35
C SER A 131 -3.79 -2.87 19.72
N THR A 132 -3.81 -2.94 18.40
CA THR A 132 -4.23 -4.13 17.65
C THR A 132 -3.23 -4.44 16.55
N SER A 133 -2.01 -4.80 16.96
CA SER A 133 -1.20 -5.74 16.18
C SER A 133 -1.33 -7.12 16.81
N PRO A 134 -1.85 -8.13 16.11
CA PRO A 134 -1.88 -9.50 16.61
C PRO A 134 -0.48 -10.11 16.50
N THR A 135 0.34 -9.96 17.54
CA THR A 135 1.68 -10.58 17.62
C THR A 135 1.57 -12.08 17.85
N ILE A 136 1.14 -12.82 16.82
CA ILE A 136 1.34 -14.26 16.69
C ILE A 136 2.36 -14.44 15.57
N ARG A 137 3.66 -14.46 15.92
CA ARG A 137 4.66 -15.09 15.04
C ARG A 137 4.48 -16.60 15.18
N PRO A 138 4.08 -17.35 14.13
CA PRO A 138 4.09 -18.79 14.19
C PRO A 138 5.55 -19.27 14.23
N THR A 139 5.88 -20.15 15.16
CA THR A 139 7.16 -20.87 15.10
C THR A 139 7.04 -21.94 14.03
N TYR A 140 7.36 -21.59 12.78
CA TYR A 140 7.31 -22.53 11.67
C TYR A 140 8.31 -23.68 11.85
N GLU A 141 7.82 -24.92 11.96
CA GLU A 141 8.61 -26.07 11.53
C GLU A 141 8.73 -26.03 10.00
N PRO A 142 9.94 -26.06 9.43
CA PRO A 142 10.13 -25.89 7.99
C PRO A 142 9.61 -27.12 7.23
N THR A 143 8.46 -26.97 6.58
CA THR A 143 8.01 -27.90 5.55
C THR A 143 8.68 -27.52 4.22
N ASN A 144 9.54 -28.41 3.71
CA ASN A 144 10.32 -28.22 2.48
C ASN A 144 9.38 -28.12 1.25
N GLY A 145 8.91 -26.91 0.94
CA GLY A 145 7.98 -26.65 -0.16
C GLY A 145 8.37 -25.43 -0.98
N VAL A 146 7.94 -25.40 -2.24
CA VAL A 146 8.34 -24.38 -3.24
C VAL A 146 7.99 -22.95 -2.83
N GLY A 147 6.93 -22.76 -2.02
CA GLY A 147 6.60 -21.45 -1.43
C GLY A 147 7.64 -20.96 -0.42
N PHE A 148 8.21 -21.85 0.40
CA PHE A 148 9.29 -21.51 1.33
C PHE A 148 10.59 -21.17 0.58
N ASP A 149 10.91 -21.94 -0.48
CA ASP A 149 12.01 -21.60 -1.39
C ASP A 149 11.81 -20.22 -2.03
N PHE A 150 10.59 -19.91 -2.51
CA PHE A 150 10.25 -18.59 -3.03
C PHE A 150 10.45 -17.48 -2.00
N MET A 151 9.92 -17.62 -0.78
CA MET A 151 10.06 -16.59 0.25
C MET A 151 11.52 -16.39 0.68
N ARG A 152 12.32 -17.45 0.80
CA ARG A 152 13.78 -17.35 1.05
C ARG A 152 14.53 -16.67 -0.10
N ASP A 153 14.18 -17.01 -1.34
CA ASP A 153 14.83 -16.46 -2.54
C ASP A 153 14.33 -15.04 -2.88
N PHE A 154 13.22 -14.60 -2.28
CA PHE A 154 12.73 -13.22 -2.33
C PHE A 154 13.23 -12.38 -1.15
N ASP A 155 13.14 -12.85 0.09
CA ASP A 155 13.63 -12.18 1.30
C ASP A 155 15.12 -12.48 1.55
N ASN A 156 15.96 -12.01 0.64
CA ASN A 156 17.40 -11.92 0.86
C ASN A 156 17.93 -10.54 0.47
N PHE A 157 19.04 -10.17 1.09
CA PHE A 157 19.69 -8.87 0.92
C PHE A 157 19.89 -8.45 -0.55
N GLN A 158 20.24 -9.40 -1.43
CA GLN A 158 20.48 -9.12 -2.84
C GLN A 158 19.18 -8.81 -3.60
N MET A 159 18.08 -9.48 -3.27
CA MET A 159 16.76 -9.16 -3.82
C MET A 159 16.20 -7.87 -3.21
N MET A 160 16.32 -7.67 -1.90
CA MET A 160 15.97 -6.43 -1.20
C MET A 160 16.57 -5.21 -1.89
N GLN A 161 17.90 -5.20 -2.11
CA GLN A 161 18.58 -4.12 -2.83
C GLN A 161 17.97 -3.86 -4.22
N ARG A 162 17.78 -4.92 -5.03
CA ARG A 162 17.20 -4.76 -6.37
C ARG A 162 15.74 -4.29 -6.35
N MET A 163 14.96 -4.68 -5.36
CA MET A 163 13.60 -4.17 -5.18
C MET A 163 13.61 -2.69 -4.78
N GLN A 164 14.46 -2.28 -3.85
CA GLN A 164 14.62 -0.88 -3.44
C GLN A 164 15.14 0.02 -4.59
N ASP A 165 16.12 -0.45 -5.35
CA ASP A 165 16.78 0.32 -6.42
C ASP A 165 15.96 0.41 -7.72
N VAL A 166 15.02 -0.52 -7.97
CA VAL A 166 14.32 -0.65 -9.26
C VAL A 166 12.80 -0.54 -9.17
N VAL A 167 12.19 -1.08 -8.09
CA VAL A 167 10.74 -1.31 -7.99
C VAL A 167 10.08 -0.38 -6.97
N LEU A 168 10.64 -0.30 -5.76
CA LEU A 168 10.16 0.51 -4.64
C LEU A 168 10.76 1.92 -4.70
N GLN A 169 10.79 2.48 -5.91
CA GLN A 169 11.44 3.73 -6.26
C GLN A 169 10.42 4.71 -6.83
N SER A 170 10.35 5.86 -6.19
CA SER A 170 9.54 7.01 -6.58
C SER A 170 10.43 8.06 -7.24
N TYR A 171 9.82 9.06 -7.88
CA TYR A 171 10.57 10.14 -8.55
C TYR A 171 10.08 11.50 -8.08
N ASN A 172 10.90 12.54 -8.26
CA ASN A 172 10.52 13.92 -7.94
C ASN A 172 10.21 14.73 -9.22
N PRO A 173 9.81 16.02 -9.17
CA PRO A 173 9.48 16.81 -10.37
C PRO A 173 10.62 16.88 -11.40
N SER A 174 11.86 16.77 -10.95
CA SER A 174 13.07 16.80 -11.79
C SER A 174 13.43 15.42 -12.36
N GLY A 175 12.60 14.39 -12.14
CA GLY A 175 12.88 13.01 -12.53
C GLY A 175 13.98 12.34 -11.68
N ILE A 176 14.39 12.94 -10.56
CA ILE A 176 15.37 12.34 -9.66
C ILE A 176 14.68 11.26 -8.83
N ALA A 177 15.23 10.06 -8.86
CA ALA A 177 14.75 8.90 -8.14
C ALA A 177 15.04 8.98 -6.63
N TYR A 178 14.11 8.47 -5.82
CA TYR A 178 14.29 8.27 -4.38
C TYR A 178 13.53 7.02 -3.90
N PRO A 179 13.92 6.37 -2.78
CA PRO A 179 13.19 5.22 -2.23
C PRO A 179 11.79 5.64 -1.79
N SER A 180 10.76 4.86 -2.14
CA SER A 180 9.38 5.14 -1.73
C SER A 180 9.26 5.19 -0.21
N THR A 181 8.51 6.18 0.29
CA THR A 181 8.19 6.33 1.72
C THR A 181 6.86 5.65 2.08
N MET A 182 6.00 5.40 1.10
CA MET A 182 4.70 4.74 1.27
C MET A 182 4.72 3.23 1.07
N TYR A 183 5.77 2.69 0.43
CA TYR A 183 5.89 1.29 0.01
C TYR A 183 7.32 0.77 0.23
N THR A 184 7.52 0.03 1.32
CA THR A 184 8.80 -0.50 1.76
C THR A 184 8.98 -1.97 1.38
N PHE A 185 10.22 -2.47 1.40
CA PHE A 185 10.49 -3.87 1.13
C PHE A 185 9.99 -4.77 2.26
N ALA A 186 10.11 -4.32 3.52
CA ALA A 186 9.61 -5.05 4.67
C ALA A 186 8.08 -5.24 4.61
N GLY A 187 7.32 -4.16 4.39
CA GLY A 187 5.86 -4.24 4.25
C GLY A 187 5.40 -5.10 3.07
N LEU A 188 6.17 -5.14 1.97
CA LEU A 188 5.94 -6.07 0.86
C LEU A 188 6.19 -7.53 1.26
N VAL A 189 7.27 -7.83 1.99
CA VAL A 189 7.57 -9.20 2.47
C VAL A 189 6.53 -9.67 3.48
N ASP A 190 6.17 -8.84 4.47
CA ASP A 190 5.14 -9.17 5.46
C ASP A 190 3.78 -9.44 4.80
N ALA A 191 3.39 -8.63 3.80
CA ALA A 191 2.17 -8.85 3.05
C ALA A 191 2.23 -10.11 2.14
N LEU A 192 3.41 -10.46 1.61
CA LEU A 192 3.61 -11.69 0.84
C LEU A 192 3.56 -12.94 1.72
N ASP A 193 4.08 -12.91 2.95
CA ASP A 193 3.96 -14.03 3.88
C ASP A 193 2.46 -14.33 4.13
N LEU A 194 1.69 -13.31 4.53
CA LEU A 194 0.25 -13.47 4.74
C LEU A 194 -0.52 -13.85 3.47
N MET A 195 -0.34 -13.12 2.35
CA MET A 195 -1.18 -13.31 1.17
C MET A 195 -0.75 -14.49 0.30
N ALA A 196 0.48 -14.95 0.39
CA ALA A 196 1.05 -15.95 -0.52
C ALA A 196 1.49 -17.25 0.19
N MET A 197 1.93 -17.21 1.46
CA MET A 197 2.23 -18.42 2.24
C MET A 197 1.01 -18.97 2.98
N ASP A 198 0.23 -18.11 3.62
CA ASP A 198 -1.03 -18.52 4.27
C ASP A 198 -2.20 -18.43 3.28
N GLY A 199 -2.49 -17.22 2.83
CA GLY A 199 -3.72 -16.83 2.15
C GLY A 199 -4.85 -16.53 3.14
N ILE A 200 -5.79 -15.67 2.74
CA ILE A 200 -6.96 -15.34 3.56
C ILE A 200 -8.13 -16.22 3.14
N THR A 201 -8.82 -16.86 4.10
CA THR A 201 -10.09 -17.56 3.83
C THR A 201 -11.26 -16.73 4.33
N SER A 202 -12.24 -16.44 3.47
CA SER A 202 -13.53 -15.86 3.85
C SER A 202 -14.63 -16.35 2.91
N ASP A 203 -15.83 -16.57 3.45
CA ASP A 203 -17.02 -17.04 2.71
C ASP A 203 -16.74 -18.34 1.92
N GLY A 204 -15.96 -19.25 2.53
CA GLY A 204 -15.52 -20.51 1.92
C GLY A 204 -14.51 -20.37 0.77
N ARG A 205 -14.05 -19.17 0.44
CA ARG A 205 -13.10 -18.88 -0.63
C ARG A 205 -11.71 -18.61 -0.07
N LEU A 206 -10.68 -19.20 -0.70
CA LEU A 206 -9.27 -18.95 -0.37
C LEU A 206 -8.69 -17.89 -1.32
N PHE A 207 -8.35 -16.73 -0.78
CA PHE A 207 -7.64 -15.65 -1.45
C PHE A 207 -6.15 -15.81 -1.20
N LYS A 208 -5.45 -16.44 -2.14
CA LYS A 208 -4.00 -16.70 -2.07
C LYS A 208 -3.29 -16.24 -3.33
N LEU A 209 -2.24 -15.43 -3.17
CA LEU A 209 -1.38 -15.00 -4.25
C LEU A 209 -0.58 -16.20 -4.75
N TYR A 210 -0.56 -16.41 -6.06
CA TYR A 210 0.14 -17.54 -6.65
C TYR A 210 1.66 -17.30 -6.65
N ILE A 211 2.36 -17.98 -5.76
CA ILE A 211 3.83 -17.99 -5.68
C ILE A 211 4.45 -19.39 -5.83
N SER A 212 3.63 -20.42 -6.02
CA SER A 212 4.11 -21.76 -6.38
C SER A 212 2.97 -22.63 -6.88
N ASP A 213 3.33 -23.67 -7.63
CA ASP A 213 2.49 -24.83 -7.86
C ASP A 213 3.23 -26.03 -7.23
N PRO A 214 2.63 -26.77 -6.28
CA PRO A 214 3.30 -27.92 -5.65
C PRO A 214 3.57 -29.07 -6.64
N THR A 215 2.95 -29.05 -7.83
CA THR A 215 3.18 -30.03 -8.91
C THR A 215 4.24 -29.58 -9.92
N GLU A 216 4.53 -28.28 -10.00
CA GLU A 216 5.51 -27.69 -10.91
C GLU A 216 6.47 -26.78 -10.14
N SER A 217 7.63 -27.33 -9.73
CA SER A 217 8.70 -26.59 -9.04
C SER A 217 9.37 -25.57 -9.98
N ARG A 218 8.68 -24.43 -10.17
CA ARG A 218 8.94 -23.41 -11.18
C ARG A 218 8.75 -22.00 -10.60
N MET A 219 9.76 -21.55 -9.87
CA MET A 219 9.79 -20.21 -9.26
C MET A 219 9.73 -19.07 -10.29
N ASP A 220 10.07 -19.33 -11.55
CA ASP A 220 9.93 -18.36 -12.64
C ASP A 220 8.46 -18.02 -12.96
N TYR A 221 7.51 -18.94 -12.74
CA TYR A 221 6.08 -18.61 -12.78
C TYR A 221 5.68 -17.67 -11.63
N ALA A 222 6.22 -17.90 -10.42
CA ALA A 222 5.94 -17.11 -9.23
C ALA A 222 6.43 -15.67 -9.35
N PHE A 223 7.71 -15.50 -9.69
CA PHE A 223 8.30 -14.18 -9.94
C PHE A 223 7.63 -13.47 -11.13
N THR A 224 7.15 -14.20 -12.16
CA THR A 224 6.39 -13.56 -13.25
C THR A 224 5.02 -13.06 -12.81
N ASN A 225 4.32 -13.78 -11.92
CA ASN A 225 3.05 -13.31 -11.35
C ASN A 225 3.28 -12.06 -10.49
N LEU A 226 4.26 -12.11 -9.59
CA LEU A 226 4.61 -10.97 -8.73
C LEU A 226 5.10 -9.77 -9.55
N ALA A 227 5.88 -9.98 -10.62
CA ALA A 227 6.30 -8.92 -11.53
C ALA A 227 5.11 -8.26 -12.25
N ALA A 228 4.10 -9.03 -12.67
CA ALA A 228 2.91 -8.49 -13.31
C ALA A 228 2.07 -7.66 -12.32
N PHE A 229 1.95 -8.10 -11.06
CA PHE A 229 1.31 -7.35 -9.98
C PHE A 229 2.05 -6.04 -9.68
N LEU A 230 3.36 -6.13 -9.40
CA LEU A 230 4.19 -4.98 -9.07
C LEU A 230 4.27 -3.97 -10.23
N ALA A 231 4.18 -4.41 -11.49
CA ALA A 231 4.10 -3.50 -12.64
C ALA A 231 2.85 -2.60 -12.63
N MET A 232 1.71 -3.11 -12.14
CA MET A 232 0.52 -2.28 -11.92
C MET A 232 0.80 -1.29 -10.79
N ALA A 233 1.28 -1.78 -9.64
CA ALA A 233 1.50 -0.98 -8.44
C ALA A 233 2.54 0.13 -8.64
N MET A 234 3.64 -0.16 -9.34
CA MET A 234 4.63 0.82 -9.79
C MET A 234 3.97 1.96 -10.56
N THR A 235 3.14 1.62 -11.54
CA THR A 235 2.60 2.59 -12.50
C THR A 235 1.47 3.45 -11.94
N ASP A 236 0.76 2.95 -10.92
CA ASP A 236 -0.41 3.63 -10.36
C ASP A 236 -0.15 4.30 -9.01
N ALA A 237 0.73 3.76 -8.15
CA ALA A 237 0.98 4.28 -6.81
C ALA A 237 2.46 4.57 -6.51
N ILE A 238 3.34 3.58 -6.65
CA ILE A 238 4.73 3.64 -6.11
C ILE A 238 5.58 4.68 -6.85
N GLU A 239 5.47 4.79 -8.18
CA GLU A 239 6.19 5.79 -8.98
C GLU A 239 5.93 7.22 -8.49
N TYR A 240 4.73 7.47 -7.96
CA TYR A 240 4.28 8.75 -7.41
C TYR A 240 4.38 8.87 -5.88
N ASP A 241 4.77 7.81 -5.16
CA ASP A 241 4.74 7.74 -3.69
C ASP A 241 3.39 8.17 -3.07
N THR A 242 2.28 7.84 -3.75
CA THR A 242 0.92 8.20 -3.35
C THR A 242 0.11 6.97 -2.96
N CYS A 243 -0.79 7.11 -1.98
CA CYS A 243 -1.74 6.05 -1.63
C CYS A 243 -3.14 6.27 -2.25
N ASP A 244 -3.65 7.50 -2.24
CA ASP A 244 -4.87 7.86 -2.96
C ASP A 244 -4.55 8.22 -4.41
N GLU A 245 -5.54 7.99 -5.27
CA GLU A 245 -5.55 8.43 -6.66
C GLU A 245 -5.47 9.95 -6.77
N VAL A 246 -4.66 10.41 -7.72
CA VAL A 246 -4.46 11.83 -8.02
C VAL A 246 -5.34 12.28 -9.19
N ASN A 247 -5.75 13.55 -9.17
CA ASN A 247 -6.48 14.16 -10.27
C ASN A 247 -5.55 14.37 -11.48
N ASP A 248 -5.64 13.50 -12.49
CA ASP A 248 -4.78 13.52 -13.67
C ASP A 248 -5.48 13.55 -15.04
N GLU A 249 -6.82 13.46 -15.09
CA GLU A 249 -7.59 13.71 -16.30
C GLU A 249 -7.91 15.22 -16.49
N MET A 250 -7.46 15.80 -17.61
CA MET A 250 -7.92 17.13 -18.03
C MET A 250 -9.15 17.03 -18.93
N VAL A 251 -10.16 17.82 -18.63
CA VAL A 251 -11.30 18.14 -19.51
C VAL A 251 -11.07 19.57 -19.98
N ALA A 252 -11.09 19.83 -21.30
CA ALA A 252 -10.91 21.17 -21.90
C ALA A 252 -9.85 22.06 -21.17
N ASP A 253 -8.62 21.55 -21.09
CA ASP A 253 -7.42 22.18 -20.49
C ASP A 253 -7.48 22.46 -18.98
N ARG A 254 -8.47 21.91 -18.26
CA ARG A 254 -8.67 22.07 -16.81
C ARG A 254 -8.92 20.74 -16.12
N TYR A 255 -8.65 20.68 -14.83
CA TYR A 255 -8.94 19.51 -14.02
C TYR A 255 -10.27 19.71 -13.32
N ALA A 256 -11.29 18.94 -13.67
CA ALA A 256 -12.56 18.97 -12.96
C ALA A 256 -12.35 18.47 -11.52
N ILE A 257 -12.95 19.14 -10.53
CA ILE A 257 -12.90 18.67 -9.14
C ILE A 257 -13.71 17.38 -8.99
N THR A 258 -14.76 17.23 -9.79
CA THR A 258 -15.60 16.02 -9.90
C THR A 258 -14.91 14.81 -10.53
N ASN A 259 -13.63 14.91 -10.88
CA ASN A 259 -12.80 13.74 -11.16
C ASN A 259 -12.69 12.78 -9.96
N SER A 260 -12.98 13.23 -8.73
CA SER A 260 -13.13 12.34 -7.56
C SER A 260 -14.28 11.32 -7.72
N CYS A 261 -15.32 11.66 -8.48
CA CYS A 261 -16.42 10.77 -8.87
C CYS A 261 -16.02 9.75 -9.95
N GLY A 262 -14.89 9.93 -10.61
CA GLY A 262 -14.55 9.16 -11.80
C GLY A 262 -13.64 9.90 -12.77
N GLN A 263 -12.54 9.23 -13.16
CA GLN A 263 -11.66 9.64 -14.24
C GLN A 263 -11.68 8.61 -15.39
N ASN A 264 -11.34 9.05 -16.60
CA ASN A 264 -11.15 8.22 -17.79
C ASN A 264 -12.45 7.50 -18.23
N LEU A 265 -13.55 8.26 -18.27
CA LEU A 265 -14.92 7.79 -18.56
C LEU A 265 -15.44 6.71 -17.59
N ARG A 266 -15.00 6.76 -16.33
CA ARG A 266 -15.49 5.92 -15.23
C ARG A 266 -16.42 6.72 -14.31
N SER A 267 -17.23 6.01 -13.53
CA SER A 267 -18.13 6.59 -12.52
C SER A 267 -18.09 5.70 -11.28
N TYR A 268 -17.27 6.04 -10.29
CA TYR A 268 -16.89 5.11 -9.22
C TYR A 268 -18.07 4.73 -8.32
N GLN A 269 -19.02 5.64 -8.12
CA GLN A 269 -20.28 5.38 -7.41
C GLN A 269 -21.27 4.49 -8.18
N ASP A 270 -21.15 4.39 -9.51
CA ASP A 270 -22.02 3.55 -10.36
C ASP A 270 -21.37 2.19 -10.71
N GLU A 271 -20.10 1.98 -10.32
CA GLU A 271 -19.35 0.72 -10.53
C GLU A 271 -19.77 -0.36 -9.52
N VAL A 272 -21.04 -0.75 -9.58
CA VAL A 272 -21.64 -1.85 -8.81
C VAL A 272 -21.22 -3.22 -9.35
N CYS A 273 -21.25 -4.24 -8.49
CA CYS A 273 -20.96 -5.61 -8.88
C CYS A 273 -22.09 -6.17 -9.74
N LEU A 274 -21.77 -6.68 -10.94
CA LEU A 274 -22.76 -7.13 -11.93
C LEU A 274 -22.93 -8.66 -11.98
N SER A 275 -22.00 -9.42 -11.42
CA SER A 275 -22.07 -10.88 -11.34
C SER A 275 -23.24 -11.30 -10.45
N ALA A 276 -24.10 -12.22 -10.89
CA ALA A 276 -25.37 -12.51 -10.20
C ALA A 276 -25.24 -12.95 -8.73
N GLY A 277 -24.11 -13.56 -8.33
CA GLY A 277 -23.81 -13.93 -6.94
C GLY A 277 -23.04 -12.86 -6.14
N GLU A 278 -22.69 -11.72 -6.76
CA GLU A 278 -21.84 -10.68 -6.15
C GLU A 278 -22.54 -9.32 -6.04
N ILE A 279 -23.77 -9.17 -6.56
CA ILE A 279 -24.51 -7.89 -6.59
C ILE A 279 -24.53 -7.21 -5.21
N ASP A 280 -24.79 -8.00 -4.18
CA ASP A 280 -24.89 -7.58 -2.78
C ASP A 280 -23.56 -7.16 -2.15
N TYR A 281 -22.41 -7.38 -2.80
CA TYR A 281 -21.12 -6.96 -2.25
C TYR A 281 -20.88 -5.45 -2.38
N SER A 282 -21.57 -4.76 -3.30
CA SER A 282 -21.36 -3.34 -3.59
C SER A 282 -21.62 -2.45 -2.37
N CYS A 283 -20.73 -1.50 -2.07
CA CYS A 283 -21.02 -0.50 -1.04
C CYS A 283 -22.25 0.34 -1.42
N PRO A 284 -23.13 0.68 -0.46
CA PRO A 284 -24.17 1.68 -0.68
C PRO A 284 -23.52 3.06 -0.86
N VAL A 285 -24.00 3.83 -1.83
CA VAL A 285 -23.56 5.22 -2.03
C VAL A 285 -24.12 6.08 -0.90
N ASP A 286 -23.22 6.70 -0.14
CA ASP A 286 -23.56 7.57 0.99
C ASP A 286 -23.41 9.03 0.57
N LEU A 287 -24.53 9.75 0.48
CA LEU A 287 -24.56 11.16 0.07
C LEU A 287 -24.03 12.09 1.17
N GLU A 288 -24.08 11.67 2.43
CA GLU A 288 -23.63 12.45 3.60
C GLU A 288 -22.15 12.24 3.93
N MET A 289 -21.44 11.39 3.17
CA MET A 289 -20.02 11.12 3.41
C MET A 289 -19.15 12.34 2.99
N ASP A 290 -18.38 12.86 3.95
CA ASP A 290 -17.42 13.96 3.79
C ASP A 290 -16.00 13.43 4.04
N VAL A 291 -15.18 13.36 2.99
CA VAL A 291 -13.82 12.79 3.01
C VAL A 291 -12.93 13.59 2.06
N VAL A 292 -11.67 13.82 2.47
CA VAL A 292 -10.58 14.33 1.65
C VAL A 292 -9.48 13.28 1.56
N SER A 293 -8.87 13.07 0.39
CA SER A 293 -7.75 12.15 0.19
C SER A 293 -6.51 12.61 0.97
N SER A 294 -5.78 11.69 1.60
CA SER A 294 -4.56 12.03 2.36
C SER A 294 -3.40 12.40 1.43
N SER A 295 -3.38 11.80 0.23
CA SER A 295 -2.34 12.05 -0.75
C SER A 295 -2.48 13.44 -1.37
N HIS A 296 -1.62 14.34 -0.90
CA HIS A 296 -1.19 15.48 -1.70
C HIS A 296 -0.21 14.90 -2.73
N SER A 297 -0.57 14.98 -4.01
CA SER A 297 0.25 14.43 -5.09
C SER A 297 1.69 14.93 -4.95
N THR A 298 2.65 14.01 -4.98
CA THR A 298 4.07 14.37 -4.79
C THR A 298 4.56 15.21 -5.96
N GLY A 299 5.73 15.82 -5.80
CA GLY A 299 6.17 16.92 -6.67
C GLY A 299 6.25 16.61 -8.18
N ILE A 300 6.25 15.33 -8.61
CA ILE A 300 6.38 14.86 -10.00
C ILE A 300 5.61 15.72 -11.02
N ARG A 301 4.39 16.14 -10.69
CA ARG A 301 3.48 16.81 -11.64
C ARG A 301 3.51 18.35 -11.58
N GLY A 302 4.43 18.98 -10.84
CA GLY A 302 4.61 20.44 -10.81
C GLY A 302 3.52 21.18 -10.01
N ARG A 303 2.87 22.20 -10.59
CA ARG A 303 1.62 22.78 -10.05
C ARG A 303 0.48 21.79 -10.29
N GLN A 304 -0.33 21.52 -9.27
CA GLN A 304 -1.17 20.32 -9.24
C GLN A 304 -2.60 20.55 -8.72
N PRO A 305 -3.49 19.58 -9.04
CA PRO A 305 -4.72 19.24 -8.36
C PRO A 305 -4.83 19.70 -6.90
N PRO A 306 -5.92 20.31 -6.36
CA PRO A 306 -6.22 20.04 -4.96
C PRO A 306 -6.49 18.53 -4.78
N PRO A 307 -6.28 17.97 -3.57
CA PRO A 307 -6.61 16.58 -3.26
C PRO A 307 -8.08 16.27 -3.59
N PHE A 308 -8.38 15.00 -3.89
CA PHE A 308 -9.75 14.58 -4.11
C PHE A 308 -10.58 14.73 -2.84
N PHE A 309 -11.84 15.12 -3.00
CA PHE A 309 -12.80 15.15 -1.92
C PHE A 309 -14.21 14.79 -2.41
N CYS A 310 -15.03 14.37 -1.46
CA CYS A 310 -16.47 14.23 -1.55
C CYS A 310 -17.11 14.88 -0.33
N ARG A 311 -18.36 15.35 -0.45
CA ARG A 311 -19.16 15.90 0.65
C ARG A 311 -20.64 16.00 0.23
N PRO A 312 -21.60 16.08 1.17
CA PRO A 312 -22.98 16.37 0.84
C PRO A 312 -23.15 17.71 0.10
N LYS A 313 -24.17 17.75 -0.77
CA LYS A 313 -24.53 18.92 -1.57
C LYS A 313 -25.40 19.89 -0.75
N LYS A 314 -25.07 21.18 -0.79
CA LYS A 314 -25.80 22.22 -0.02
C LYS A 314 -27.11 22.63 -0.69
N ASP A 315 -27.07 22.84 -2.00
CA ASP A 315 -28.20 23.21 -2.85
C ASP A 315 -27.89 22.88 -4.32
N GLU A 316 -28.86 23.02 -5.22
CA GLU A 316 -28.72 22.64 -6.63
C GLU A 316 -27.54 23.31 -7.36
N ASN A 317 -27.10 24.50 -6.91
CA ASN A 317 -26.01 25.29 -7.49
C ASN A 317 -24.65 25.08 -6.80
N ASP A 318 -24.56 24.14 -5.85
CA ASP A 318 -23.33 23.80 -5.15
C ASP A 318 -22.39 22.96 -6.04
N PHE A 319 -21.76 23.63 -7.00
CA PHE A 319 -20.82 23.02 -7.94
C PHE A 319 -19.41 22.89 -7.32
N ALA A 320 -18.77 21.75 -7.56
CA ALA A 320 -17.38 21.53 -7.17
C ALA A 320 -16.39 22.25 -8.11
N GLY A 321 -16.77 22.41 -9.39
CA GLY A 321 -16.04 23.21 -10.37
C GLY A 321 -14.71 22.60 -10.84
N TYR A 322 -13.67 23.44 -11.00
CA TYR A 322 -12.40 23.05 -11.62
C TYR A 322 -11.17 23.71 -10.99
N TRP A 323 -10.00 23.13 -11.25
CA TRP A 323 -8.69 23.75 -11.03
C TRP A 323 -8.00 24.02 -12.39
N ASP A 324 -7.51 25.24 -12.57
CA ASP A 324 -6.88 25.71 -13.80
C ASP A 324 -5.35 25.60 -13.72
N ARG A 325 -4.75 24.79 -14.59
CA ARG A 325 -3.31 24.57 -14.60
C ARG A 325 -2.50 25.81 -14.94
N SER A 326 -3.05 26.69 -15.78
CA SER A 326 -2.34 27.87 -16.29
C SER A 326 -2.18 28.95 -15.21
N THR A 327 -3.24 29.19 -14.42
CA THR A 327 -3.22 30.19 -13.34
C THR A 327 -2.83 29.59 -12.00
N GLY A 328 -3.08 28.30 -11.78
CA GLY A 328 -2.97 27.61 -10.49
C GLY A 328 -4.17 27.83 -9.57
N MET A 329 -5.29 28.37 -10.08
CA MET A 329 -6.46 28.76 -9.29
C MET A 329 -7.63 27.79 -9.46
N SER A 330 -8.39 27.59 -8.38
CA SER A 330 -9.70 26.90 -8.43
C SER A 330 -10.85 27.86 -8.73
N SER A 331 -11.92 27.34 -9.33
CA SER A 331 -13.21 28.00 -9.51
C SER A 331 -14.34 27.05 -9.14
N ASN A 332 -15.35 27.54 -8.43
CA ASN A 332 -16.56 26.78 -8.07
C ASN A 332 -17.71 27.00 -9.08
N SER A 333 -17.41 27.45 -10.30
CA SER A 333 -18.38 27.53 -11.40
C SER A 333 -18.74 26.14 -11.92
N ALA A 334 -19.98 25.93 -12.37
CA ALA A 334 -20.43 24.68 -12.99
C ALA A 334 -19.43 24.14 -14.03
N TYR A 335 -18.87 22.96 -13.75
CA TYR A 335 -17.86 22.33 -14.60
C TYR A 335 -17.97 20.81 -14.49
N GLY A 336 -18.02 20.13 -15.63
CA GLY A 336 -18.19 18.68 -15.70
C GLY A 336 -16.86 17.95 -15.75
N ASN A 337 -16.78 16.77 -15.13
CA ASN A 337 -15.79 15.76 -15.51
C ASN A 337 -16.13 15.17 -16.90
N ALA A 338 -15.39 14.15 -17.35
CA ALA A 338 -15.61 13.52 -18.66
C ALA A 338 -17.01 12.89 -18.86
N LEU A 339 -17.78 12.69 -17.79
CA LEU A 339 -19.18 12.23 -17.81
C LEU A 339 -20.20 13.34 -17.51
N GLY A 340 -19.76 14.59 -17.32
CA GLY A 340 -20.62 15.75 -17.06
C GLY A 340 -21.07 15.94 -15.62
N ARG A 341 -20.51 15.20 -14.64
CA ARG A 341 -20.83 15.39 -13.21
C ARG A 341 -20.24 16.71 -12.70
N THR A 342 -21.05 17.51 -11.99
CA THR A 342 -20.69 18.90 -11.56
C THR A 342 -20.57 19.12 -10.04
N ASP A 343 -20.94 18.14 -9.23
CA ASP A 343 -20.75 18.11 -7.78
C ASP A 343 -20.13 16.78 -7.31
N THR A 344 -19.61 16.73 -6.07
CA THR A 344 -18.87 15.58 -5.51
C THR A 344 -19.67 14.78 -4.46
N GLU A 345 -21.00 14.92 -4.44
CA GLU A 345 -21.87 14.18 -3.52
C GLU A 345 -21.87 12.68 -3.86
N GLY A 346 -21.66 11.83 -2.84
CA GLY A 346 -21.56 10.38 -3.02
C GLY A 346 -20.27 9.88 -3.71
N CYS A 347 -19.32 10.77 -4.03
CA CYS A 347 -18.16 10.47 -4.88
C CYS A 347 -16.91 9.95 -4.16
N CYS A 348 -17.03 9.31 -3.00
CA CYS A 348 -15.89 9.01 -2.11
C CYS A 348 -15.00 7.81 -2.54
N TRP A 349 -15.21 7.29 -3.75
CA TRP A 349 -14.83 5.94 -4.17
C TRP A 349 -13.62 5.90 -5.12
N TRP A 350 -12.80 6.95 -5.12
CA TRP A 350 -11.52 6.99 -5.86
C TRP A 350 -10.51 5.96 -5.36
N GLY A 351 -9.47 5.73 -6.17
CA GLY A 351 -8.50 4.65 -5.92
C GLY A 351 -7.62 4.82 -4.71
N ARG A 352 -7.38 3.72 -4.00
CA ARG A 352 -6.55 3.68 -2.78
C ARG A 352 -5.67 2.43 -2.70
N GLY A 353 -4.53 2.53 -2.01
CA GLY A 353 -3.59 1.43 -1.82
C GLY A 353 -2.71 1.16 -3.05
N ALA A 354 -1.89 0.10 -3.00
CA ALA A 354 -0.80 -0.10 -3.97
C ALA A 354 -1.27 -0.21 -5.43
N THR A 355 -2.48 -0.70 -5.70
CA THR A 355 -3.07 -0.78 -7.06
C THR A 355 -4.19 0.23 -7.31
N LEU A 356 -4.37 1.23 -6.42
CA LEU A 356 -5.46 2.21 -6.48
C LEU A 356 -6.85 1.54 -6.61
N THR A 357 -7.19 0.61 -5.72
CA THR A 357 -8.50 -0.07 -5.69
C THR A 357 -9.64 0.94 -5.54
N LYS A 358 -10.59 0.93 -6.49
CA LYS A 358 -11.64 1.96 -6.64
C LYS A 358 -12.99 1.41 -7.08
N GLY A 359 -14.03 2.21 -6.88
CA GLY A 359 -15.42 1.89 -7.22
C GLY A 359 -16.13 1.11 -6.11
N VAL A 360 -17.45 1.32 -6.00
CA VAL A 360 -18.29 0.75 -4.94
C VAL A 360 -18.27 -0.78 -4.90
N CYS A 361 -18.12 -1.47 -6.04
CA CYS A 361 -17.99 -2.93 -6.08
C CYS A 361 -16.70 -3.40 -5.40
N ASN A 362 -15.53 -2.88 -5.80
CA ASN A 362 -14.25 -3.40 -5.30
C ASN A 362 -14.06 -3.06 -3.82
N ILE A 363 -14.37 -1.82 -3.41
CA ILE A 363 -14.32 -1.39 -2.00
C ILE A 363 -15.37 -2.17 -1.17
N GLY A 364 -16.51 -2.50 -1.77
CA GLY A 364 -17.53 -3.38 -1.21
C GLY A 364 -17.03 -4.80 -0.97
N LYS A 365 -16.34 -5.41 -1.94
CA LYS A 365 -15.65 -6.70 -1.77
C LYS A 365 -14.62 -6.66 -0.64
N LEU A 366 -13.85 -5.58 -0.49
CA LEU A 366 -12.94 -5.43 0.66
C LEU A 366 -13.70 -5.51 1.99
N ASN A 367 -14.82 -4.81 2.12
CA ASN A 367 -15.64 -4.87 3.33
C ASN A 367 -16.22 -6.27 3.56
N TYR A 368 -16.75 -6.88 2.51
CA TYR A 368 -17.41 -8.19 2.55
C TYR A 368 -16.46 -9.33 2.91
N PHE A 369 -15.24 -9.38 2.37
CA PHE A 369 -14.29 -10.49 2.60
C PHE A 369 -13.23 -10.20 3.68
N LEU A 370 -12.79 -8.94 3.82
CA LEU A 370 -11.66 -8.59 4.68
C LEU A 370 -12.04 -7.69 5.87
N GLY A 371 -13.05 -6.84 5.70
CA GLY A 371 -13.41 -5.77 6.64
C GLY A 371 -14.43 -6.16 7.71
N LYS A 372 -15.08 -5.12 8.26
CA LYS A 372 -16.07 -5.23 9.33
C LYS A 372 -17.28 -6.09 8.95
N ARG A 373 -17.75 -6.04 7.70
CA ARG A 373 -18.88 -6.86 7.25
C ARG A 373 -18.58 -8.36 7.33
N ALA A 374 -17.39 -8.79 6.90
CA ALA A 374 -16.94 -10.17 7.07
C ALA A 374 -16.99 -10.64 8.54
N HIS A 375 -16.62 -9.74 9.46
CA HIS A 375 -16.62 -10.00 10.89
C HIS A 375 -18.03 -10.06 11.48
N GLU A 376 -18.90 -9.10 11.17
CA GLU A 376 -20.25 -9.01 11.73
C GLU A 376 -21.19 -10.11 11.18
N GLU A 377 -21.04 -10.51 9.92
CA GLU A 377 -21.89 -11.54 9.31
C GLU A 377 -21.40 -12.97 9.58
N ARG A 378 -20.07 -13.20 9.61
CA ARG A 378 -19.49 -14.56 9.62
C ARG A 378 -18.42 -14.79 10.70
N GLY A 379 -18.05 -13.78 11.48
CA GLY A 379 -16.94 -13.85 12.44
C GLY A 379 -15.55 -13.83 11.78
N GLU A 380 -15.50 -13.65 10.46
CA GLU A 380 -14.30 -13.65 9.62
C GLU A 380 -13.64 -12.24 9.60
N GLY A 381 -12.93 -11.92 8.52
CA GLY A 381 -12.29 -10.62 8.31
C GLY A 381 -10.95 -10.49 9.04
N LEU A 382 -9.97 -9.98 8.30
CA LEU A 382 -8.66 -9.57 8.84
C LEU A 382 -8.79 -8.20 9.53
N PHE A 383 -9.44 -7.25 8.85
CA PHE A 383 -9.63 -5.87 9.27
C PHE A 383 -10.98 -5.67 9.97
N ARG A 384 -11.25 -6.49 10.99
CA ARG A 384 -12.55 -6.64 11.69
C ARG A 384 -13.23 -5.35 12.18
N LYS A 385 -12.46 -4.28 12.36
CA LYS A 385 -12.92 -2.96 12.84
C LYS A 385 -13.14 -1.94 11.72
N ILE A 386 -12.64 -2.20 10.51
CA ILE A 386 -12.65 -1.25 9.39
C ILE A 386 -13.85 -1.54 8.51
N ASP A 387 -14.81 -0.61 8.50
CA ASP A 387 -15.90 -0.62 7.53
C ASP A 387 -15.43 0.12 6.27
N PHE A 388 -14.89 -0.58 5.28
CA PHE A 388 -14.40 0.04 4.04
C PHE A 388 -15.50 0.78 3.26
N CYS A 389 -16.80 0.48 3.50
CA CYS A 389 -17.91 1.22 2.89
C CYS A 389 -18.27 2.52 3.64
N LYS A 390 -17.80 2.72 4.87
CA LYS A 390 -17.99 3.96 5.64
C LYS A 390 -16.71 4.75 5.84
N GLN A 391 -15.56 4.08 5.75
CA GLN A 391 -14.22 4.63 5.92
C GLN A 391 -13.32 4.14 4.78
N PRO A 392 -13.64 4.46 3.49
CA PRO A 392 -12.82 4.01 2.37
C PRO A 392 -11.37 4.55 2.44
N GLY A 393 -11.17 5.68 3.14
CA GLY A 393 -9.85 6.26 3.41
C GLY A 393 -8.93 5.44 4.32
N ALA A 394 -9.43 4.44 5.05
CA ALA A 394 -8.65 3.67 6.04
C ALA A 394 -7.40 2.99 5.43
N THR A 395 -7.47 2.57 4.17
CA THR A 395 -6.33 2.05 3.40
C THR A 395 -5.16 3.04 3.29
N CYS A 396 -5.41 4.34 3.40
CA CYS A 396 -4.44 5.41 3.19
C CYS A 396 -4.19 6.29 4.43
N GLU A 397 -4.53 5.78 5.62
CA GLU A 397 -4.15 6.36 6.90
C GLU A 397 -2.65 6.14 7.21
N MET A 398 -2.17 6.74 8.30
CA MET A 398 -0.78 6.57 8.75
C MET A 398 -0.58 5.20 9.39
N GLY A 399 0.49 4.50 9.01
CA GLY A 399 0.83 3.18 9.58
C GLY A 399 0.01 2.01 9.03
N THR A 400 -0.61 2.15 7.86
CA THR A 400 -1.45 1.12 7.21
C THR A 400 -0.81 0.50 5.95
N GLU A 401 0.53 0.43 5.89
CA GLU A 401 1.23 -0.11 4.73
C GLU A 401 0.83 -1.56 4.40
N ASP A 402 0.66 -2.38 5.44
CA ASP A 402 0.11 -3.73 5.36
C ASP A 402 -1.24 -3.74 4.63
N ILE A 403 -2.17 -2.85 5.00
CA ILE A 403 -3.49 -2.74 4.38
C ILE A 403 -3.32 -2.41 2.88
N ARG A 404 -2.44 -1.47 2.52
CA ARG A 404 -2.22 -1.05 1.11
C ARG A 404 -1.75 -2.19 0.22
N TRP A 405 -0.92 -3.09 0.75
CA TRP A 405 -0.45 -4.27 0.03
C TRP A 405 -1.52 -5.38 0.02
N ILE A 406 -2.15 -5.67 1.16
CA ILE A 406 -3.14 -6.74 1.30
C ILE A 406 -4.36 -6.50 0.42
N VAL A 407 -4.93 -5.28 0.39
CA VAL A 407 -6.09 -4.97 -0.46
C VAL A 407 -5.74 -5.05 -1.94
N ALA A 408 -4.51 -4.67 -2.31
CA ALA A 408 -4.03 -4.71 -3.69
C ALA A 408 -3.80 -6.16 -4.17
N MET A 409 -3.19 -7.00 -3.33
CA MET A 409 -3.04 -8.44 -3.61
C MET A 409 -4.39 -9.14 -3.65
N PHE A 410 -5.34 -8.77 -2.77
CA PHE A 410 -6.72 -9.26 -2.82
C PHE A 410 -7.41 -8.90 -4.13
N GLU A 411 -7.35 -7.63 -4.58
CA GLU A 411 -7.91 -7.25 -5.89
C GLU A 411 -7.21 -8.01 -7.02
N TRP A 412 -5.89 -8.18 -6.97
CA TRP A 412 -5.14 -8.96 -7.97
C TRP A 412 -5.61 -10.42 -8.06
N ILE A 413 -5.80 -11.08 -6.92
CA ILE A 413 -6.31 -12.45 -6.84
C ILE A 413 -7.71 -12.51 -7.48
N GLU A 414 -8.62 -11.64 -7.07
CA GLU A 414 -10.00 -11.63 -7.55
C GLU A 414 -10.14 -11.26 -9.03
N ARG A 415 -9.39 -10.26 -9.47
CA ARG A 415 -9.59 -9.60 -10.76
C ARG A 415 -8.72 -10.14 -11.87
N ILE A 416 -7.56 -10.71 -11.53
CA ILE A 416 -6.57 -11.19 -12.50
C ILE A 416 -6.38 -12.71 -12.35
N GLN A 417 -6.01 -13.21 -11.17
CA GLN A 417 -5.75 -14.65 -11.01
C GLN A 417 -7.01 -15.50 -11.25
N ASN A 418 -8.14 -15.05 -10.73
CA ASN A 418 -9.46 -15.71 -10.82
C ASN A 418 -10.26 -15.28 -12.06
N TYR A 419 -9.66 -14.55 -13.01
CA TYR A 419 -10.38 -14.04 -14.18
C TYR A 419 -10.86 -15.16 -15.12
N ASP A 420 -12.18 -15.34 -15.19
CA ASP A 420 -12.87 -16.27 -16.10
C ASP A 420 -13.73 -15.51 -17.13
N GLY A 421 -13.06 -14.93 -18.12
CA GLY A 421 -13.71 -14.22 -19.23
C GLY A 421 -13.61 -14.91 -20.59
N GLY A 422 -13.13 -16.16 -20.63
CA GLY A 422 -12.70 -16.84 -21.86
C GLY A 422 -11.22 -16.62 -22.23
N TRP A 423 -10.46 -15.96 -21.36
CA TRP A 423 -8.99 -15.92 -21.35
C TRP A 423 -8.56 -16.11 -19.90
N ASN A 424 -7.87 -17.20 -19.58
CA ASN A 424 -7.59 -17.57 -18.19
C ASN A 424 -6.14 -17.20 -17.84
N TYR A 425 -5.93 -16.53 -16.71
CA TYR A 425 -4.63 -15.96 -16.37
C TYR A 425 -3.53 -17.02 -16.19
N MET A 426 -3.74 -18.01 -15.31
CA MET A 426 -2.69 -18.99 -14.97
C MET A 426 -2.17 -19.79 -16.19
N PRO A 427 -3.02 -20.34 -17.10
CA PRO A 427 -2.53 -20.99 -18.31
C PRO A 427 -1.73 -20.07 -19.23
N ASN A 428 -2.12 -18.80 -19.34
CA ASN A 428 -1.42 -17.82 -20.18
C ASN A 428 -0.10 -17.35 -19.55
N LEU A 429 -0.03 -17.19 -18.22
CA LEU A 429 1.22 -16.93 -17.50
C LEU A 429 2.20 -18.10 -17.68
N LYS A 430 1.76 -19.34 -17.42
CA LYS A 430 2.60 -20.54 -17.62
C LYS A 430 3.02 -20.72 -19.08
N ARG A 431 2.21 -20.25 -20.04
CA ARG A 431 2.58 -20.22 -21.46
C ARG A 431 3.64 -19.15 -21.75
N PHE A 432 3.40 -17.89 -21.38
CA PHE A 432 4.33 -16.77 -21.59
C PHE A 432 5.75 -17.07 -21.08
N VAL A 433 5.84 -17.66 -19.88
CA VAL A 433 7.14 -18.06 -19.30
C VAL A 433 7.78 -19.22 -20.08
N ARG A 434 7.03 -20.26 -20.47
CA ARG A 434 7.56 -21.39 -21.28
C ARG A 434 7.98 -20.97 -22.70
N ASP A 435 7.25 -20.03 -23.32
CA ASP A 435 7.55 -19.51 -24.65
C ASP A 435 8.77 -18.53 -24.64
N GLY A 436 9.27 -18.21 -23.43
CA GLY A 436 10.55 -17.54 -23.18
C GLY A 436 10.44 -16.06 -22.81
N LEU A 437 9.35 -15.64 -22.15
CA LEU A 437 9.04 -14.25 -21.79
C LEU A 437 8.92 -13.30 -22.99
N LYS A 438 8.48 -13.83 -24.13
CA LYS A 438 8.39 -13.11 -25.40
C LYS A 438 7.05 -12.40 -25.57
N ASP A 439 7.13 -11.30 -26.30
CA ASP A 439 6.02 -10.44 -26.71
C ASP A 439 5.24 -9.74 -25.58
N ASP A 440 4.59 -8.64 -25.95
CA ASP A 440 3.86 -7.77 -25.03
C ASP A 440 2.42 -8.23 -24.79
N SER A 441 1.92 -9.24 -25.52
CA SER A 441 0.48 -9.56 -25.57
C SER A 441 -0.07 -10.04 -24.23
N PHE A 442 0.76 -10.74 -23.45
CA PHE A 442 0.44 -11.17 -22.09
C PHE A 442 0.20 -9.95 -21.17
N ILE A 443 1.19 -9.08 -21.02
CA ILE A 443 1.10 -7.93 -20.11
C ILE A 443 0.12 -6.86 -20.60
N ASP A 444 -0.05 -6.71 -21.91
CA ASP A 444 -1.08 -5.88 -22.53
C ASP A 444 -2.49 -6.37 -22.19
N THR A 445 -2.71 -7.68 -22.20
CA THR A 445 -3.99 -8.32 -21.87
C THR A 445 -4.27 -8.21 -20.37
N VAL A 446 -3.28 -8.48 -19.53
CA VAL A 446 -3.34 -8.25 -18.08
C VAL A 446 -3.69 -6.79 -17.78
N SER A 447 -3.05 -5.83 -18.45
CA SER A 447 -3.36 -4.40 -18.33
C SER A 447 -4.79 -4.06 -18.78
N SER A 448 -5.33 -4.74 -19.80
CA SER A 448 -6.74 -4.58 -20.20
C SER A 448 -7.70 -5.11 -19.13
N ILE A 449 -7.44 -6.29 -18.56
CA ILE A 449 -8.28 -6.84 -17.47
C ILE A 449 -8.18 -5.96 -16.23
N PHE A 450 -6.97 -5.51 -15.87
CA PHE A 450 -6.71 -4.65 -14.72
C PHE A 450 -7.33 -3.24 -14.84
N VAL A 451 -7.44 -2.66 -16.04
CA VAL A 451 -8.12 -1.35 -16.20
C VAL A 451 -9.62 -1.50 -16.46
N ARG A 452 -10.03 -2.43 -17.33
CA ARG A 452 -11.41 -2.54 -17.86
C ARG A 452 -12.26 -3.63 -17.22
N GLY A 453 -11.66 -4.57 -16.49
CA GLY A 453 -12.32 -5.82 -16.08
C GLY A 453 -12.45 -6.86 -17.19
N CYS A 454 -11.83 -6.65 -18.36
CA CYS A 454 -11.99 -7.55 -19.51
C CYS A 454 -10.84 -7.51 -20.53
N HIS A 455 -10.59 -8.65 -21.17
CA HIS A 455 -9.48 -8.83 -22.12
C HIS A 455 -9.78 -8.44 -23.58
N LYS A 456 -11.05 -8.51 -24.00
CA LYS A 456 -11.43 -8.30 -25.42
C LYS A 456 -11.31 -6.83 -25.83
N ASP A 457 -10.95 -6.58 -27.08
CA ASP A 457 -10.97 -5.22 -27.61
C ASP A 457 -12.36 -4.58 -27.50
N ARG A 458 -12.38 -3.31 -27.08
CA ARG A 458 -13.60 -2.49 -26.91
C ARG A 458 -14.67 -3.09 -25.99
N CYS A 459 -14.30 -4.02 -25.10
CA CYS A 459 -15.21 -4.58 -24.08
C CYS A 459 -15.68 -3.56 -23.03
N SER A 460 -14.98 -2.42 -22.90
CA SER A 460 -15.38 -1.27 -22.09
C SER A 460 -15.04 0.03 -22.85
N ARG A 461 -15.74 1.11 -22.49
CA ARG A 461 -15.45 2.48 -22.96
C ARG A 461 -14.16 3.04 -22.36
N SER A 462 -13.73 2.55 -21.19
CA SER A 462 -12.51 3.01 -20.52
C SER A 462 -11.26 2.69 -21.35
N LYS A 463 -10.38 3.67 -21.52
CA LYS A 463 -9.07 3.51 -22.15
C LYS A 463 -8.10 2.85 -21.16
N VAL A 464 -7.26 1.93 -21.63
CA VAL A 464 -6.09 1.47 -20.85
C VAL A 464 -5.06 2.60 -20.88
N THR A 465 -5.13 3.51 -19.91
CA THR A 465 -4.12 4.57 -19.71
C THR A 465 -2.80 3.97 -19.22
N LYS A 466 -1.68 4.67 -19.43
CA LYS A 466 -0.33 4.25 -18.97
C LYS A 466 0.08 2.81 -19.40
N LYS A 467 -0.47 2.29 -20.50
CA LYS A 467 -0.28 0.90 -20.95
C LYS A 467 1.21 0.57 -21.18
N GLU A 468 1.89 1.47 -21.88
CA GLU A 468 3.31 1.40 -22.20
C GLU A 468 4.16 1.41 -20.92
N ARG A 469 3.79 2.25 -19.94
CA ARG A 469 4.48 2.32 -18.64
C ARG A 469 4.33 1.04 -17.81
N ARG A 470 3.17 0.40 -17.82
CA ARG A 470 2.98 -0.92 -17.16
C ARG A 470 3.85 -1.99 -17.81
N ARG A 471 4.00 -1.98 -19.13
CA ARG A 471 4.88 -2.89 -19.88
C ARG A 471 6.36 -2.66 -19.54
N GLU A 472 6.83 -1.41 -19.52
CA GLU A 472 8.18 -1.04 -19.08
C GLU A 472 8.46 -1.56 -17.66
N ASN A 473 7.56 -1.26 -16.72
CA ASN A 473 7.71 -1.64 -15.33
C ASN A 473 7.69 -3.18 -15.15
N PHE A 474 6.90 -3.91 -15.93
CA PHE A 474 6.92 -5.39 -15.94
C PHE A 474 8.28 -5.97 -16.30
N TYR A 475 8.90 -5.52 -17.39
CA TYR A 475 10.23 -6.00 -17.76
C TYR A 475 11.33 -5.50 -16.81
N ARG A 476 11.18 -4.31 -16.19
CA ARG A 476 12.06 -3.87 -15.10
C ARG A 476 11.99 -4.82 -13.90
N VAL A 477 10.79 -5.21 -13.45
CA VAL A 477 10.63 -6.11 -12.29
C VAL A 477 11.13 -7.52 -12.60
N LEU A 478 10.83 -8.08 -13.78
CA LEU A 478 11.39 -9.37 -14.23
C LEU A 478 12.92 -9.37 -14.22
N THR A 479 13.54 -8.26 -14.64
CA THR A 479 15.00 -8.08 -14.61
C THR A 479 15.53 -7.97 -13.18
N ALA A 480 14.86 -7.20 -12.31
CA ALA A 480 15.21 -7.07 -10.89
C ALA A 480 15.09 -8.42 -10.13
N MET A 481 14.13 -9.26 -10.50
CA MET A 481 13.97 -10.63 -9.98
C MET A 481 14.89 -11.67 -10.64
N GLN A 482 15.69 -11.27 -11.63
CA GLN A 482 16.57 -12.15 -12.41
C GLN A 482 15.84 -13.33 -13.08
N VAL A 483 14.58 -13.14 -13.49
CA VAL A 483 13.82 -14.17 -14.21
C VAL A 483 14.47 -14.38 -15.58
N LYS A 484 14.99 -15.60 -15.81
CA LYS A 484 15.81 -15.91 -16.99
C LYS A 484 14.99 -15.87 -18.28
N SER A 485 15.11 -14.78 -19.03
CA SER A 485 14.63 -14.71 -20.40
C SER A 485 15.54 -15.50 -21.34
N LEU A 486 14.95 -16.20 -22.31
CA LEU A 486 15.68 -16.88 -23.40
C LEU A 486 16.08 -15.90 -24.53
N THR A 487 15.72 -14.63 -24.40
CA THR A 487 16.11 -13.55 -25.32
C THR A 487 16.62 -12.36 -24.53
N PRO A 488 17.64 -11.62 -25.01
CA PRO A 488 18.04 -10.37 -24.36
C PRO A 488 16.84 -9.42 -24.25
N PRO A 489 16.72 -8.63 -23.17
CA PRO A 489 15.65 -7.66 -23.04
C PRO A 489 15.67 -6.71 -24.25
N PRO A 490 14.51 -6.21 -24.72
CA PRO A 490 14.47 -5.25 -25.81
C PRO A 490 15.36 -4.05 -25.46
N THR A 491 16.41 -3.86 -26.24
CA THR A 491 17.49 -2.92 -25.92
C THR A 491 16.99 -1.49 -26.02
N LEU A 492 16.65 -0.91 -24.88
CA LEU A 492 17.34 0.25 -24.30
C LEU A 492 16.73 0.51 -22.93
N ALA A 493 17.56 0.62 -21.89
CA ALA A 493 17.15 1.39 -20.73
C ALA A 493 16.86 2.81 -21.22
N PRO A 494 15.71 3.42 -20.90
CA PRO A 494 15.55 4.83 -21.17
C PRO A 494 16.58 5.58 -20.33
N THR A 495 17.61 6.12 -20.97
CA THR A 495 18.06 7.47 -20.60
C THR A 495 16.78 8.28 -20.46
N PHE A 496 16.60 8.97 -19.33
CA PHE A 496 15.44 9.80 -19.10
C PHE A 496 15.50 10.97 -20.10
N SER A 497 15.06 10.72 -21.33
CA SER A 497 14.53 11.78 -22.16
C SER A 497 13.36 12.28 -21.33
N LEU A 498 13.57 13.43 -20.68
CA LEU A 498 12.53 14.42 -20.59
C LEU A 498 11.80 14.35 -21.93
N MET A 499 10.55 13.89 -21.93
CA MET A 499 9.73 14.22 -23.09
C MET A 499 9.76 15.74 -23.12
N PRO A 500 10.30 16.37 -24.18
CA PRO A 500 9.95 17.76 -24.40
C PRO A 500 8.43 17.76 -24.41
N VAL A 501 7.81 18.76 -23.79
CA VAL A 501 6.44 19.08 -24.14
C VAL A 501 6.51 19.41 -25.63
N LYS A 502 6.24 18.43 -26.48
CA LYS A 502 5.89 18.68 -27.87
C LYS A 502 4.59 19.44 -27.75
N ASP A 503 4.66 20.75 -28.00
CA ASP A 503 3.50 21.49 -28.45
C ASP A 503 2.88 20.65 -29.56
N GLU A 504 1.72 20.05 -29.27
CA GLU A 504 0.96 19.32 -30.27
C GLU A 504 0.49 20.36 -31.26
N GLN A 505 1.21 20.42 -32.37
CA GLN A 505 1.24 21.56 -33.26
C GLN A 505 -0.16 21.82 -33.81
N ARG A 506 -0.80 22.88 -33.29
CA ARG A 506 -2.23 23.19 -33.50
C ARG A 506 -2.65 22.95 -34.94
N THR A 507 -3.37 21.85 -35.19
CA THR A 507 -4.28 21.76 -36.32
C THR A 507 -5.55 22.52 -35.92
N PRO A 508 -5.86 23.67 -36.54
CA PRO A 508 -7.09 24.37 -36.23
C PRO A 508 -8.28 23.54 -36.69
N SER A 509 -9.10 23.06 -35.75
CA SER A 509 -10.41 22.48 -36.06
C SER A 509 -11.27 23.49 -36.84
N PRO A 510 -12.16 23.04 -37.75
CA PRO A 510 -12.83 23.95 -38.67
C PRO A 510 -13.71 24.97 -37.96
N VAL A 511 -13.47 26.26 -38.23
CA VAL A 511 -14.35 27.34 -37.79
C VAL A 511 -15.67 27.24 -38.56
N ILE A 512 -16.73 26.78 -37.90
CA ILE A 512 -18.09 26.91 -38.41
C ILE A 512 -18.47 28.40 -38.35
N SER A 513 -18.28 29.12 -39.45
CA SER A 513 -18.71 30.51 -39.59
C SER A 513 -20.24 30.60 -39.59
N ILE A 514 -20.80 31.02 -38.46
CA ILE A 514 -22.19 31.47 -38.39
C ILE A 514 -22.30 32.79 -39.17
N LYS A 515 -22.86 32.74 -40.38
CA LYS A 515 -23.28 33.96 -41.10
C LYS A 515 -24.64 34.43 -40.56
N PRO A 516 -24.81 35.71 -40.22
CA PRO A 516 -26.09 36.23 -39.75
C PRO A 516 -27.06 36.48 -40.91
N GLY A 517 -28.34 36.19 -40.68
CA GLY A 517 -29.45 36.74 -41.46
C GLY A 517 -30.06 35.81 -42.51
N ASN A 518 -31.14 35.13 -42.14
CA ASN A 518 -32.37 35.17 -42.95
C ASN A 518 -33.60 35.07 -42.05
N LYS A 519 -34.68 35.72 -42.46
CA LYS A 519 -35.84 36.03 -41.62
C LYS A 519 -36.75 34.79 -41.44
N PHE A 520 -37.12 34.48 -40.20
CA PHE A 520 -38.23 33.57 -39.90
C PHE A 520 -39.57 34.29 -40.05
N PRO A 521 -40.55 33.75 -40.81
CA PRO A 521 -41.96 34.04 -40.61
C PRO A 521 -42.48 33.30 -39.36
N PRO A 522 -43.50 33.80 -38.65
CA PRO A 522 -43.98 33.20 -37.42
C PRO A 522 -44.80 31.92 -37.67
N ALA A 523 -44.61 30.91 -36.83
CA ALA A 523 -45.46 29.73 -36.81
C ALA A 523 -46.84 30.07 -36.20
N GLN A 524 -47.91 29.87 -36.97
CA GLN A 524 -49.27 29.82 -36.44
C GLN A 524 -49.65 28.38 -36.08
N SER A 525 -50.43 28.25 -35.01
CA SER A 525 -50.99 27.00 -34.53
C SER A 525 -51.98 26.38 -35.52
N ASN A 526 -51.95 25.05 -35.68
CA ASN A 526 -53.16 24.26 -35.48
C ASN A 526 -52.91 22.77 -35.24
N ILE A 527 -53.76 22.20 -34.41
CA ILE A 527 -53.89 20.77 -34.09
C ILE A 527 -54.82 20.14 -35.14
N GLN A 528 -54.55 18.91 -35.63
CA GLN A 528 -55.60 17.89 -35.82
C GLN A 528 -55.07 16.47 -36.12
N HIS A 529 -55.95 15.53 -35.79
CA HIS A 529 -55.82 14.07 -35.64
C HIS A 529 -55.18 13.24 -36.76
N ALA A 530 -54.58 12.11 -36.35
CA ALA A 530 -54.75 10.81 -37.01
C ALA A 530 -54.75 9.69 -35.95
N SER A 531 -55.76 8.81 -35.97
CA SER A 531 -55.90 7.65 -35.07
C SER A 531 -55.35 6.37 -35.72
N PRO A 532 -54.75 5.42 -34.97
CA PRO A 532 -54.49 4.07 -35.46
C PRO A 532 -55.70 3.13 -35.23
N SER A 533 -55.92 2.22 -36.17
CA SER A 533 -56.94 1.16 -36.13
C SER A 533 -56.51 -0.07 -35.31
N SER A 534 -57.49 -0.86 -34.89
CA SER A 534 -57.37 -1.98 -33.94
C SER A 534 -57.28 -3.37 -34.59
N LEU A 535 -56.56 -4.29 -33.93
CA LEU A 535 -56.76 -5.74 -33.72
C LEU A 535 -55.41 -6.36 -33.28
N GLY A 536 -55.27 -7.24 -32.30
CA GLY A 536 -56.23 -7.80 -31.33
C GLY A 536 -55.49 -8.53 -30.18
N THR A 537 -56.27 -8.99 -29.19
CA THR A 537 -55.95 -9.82 -28.00
C THR A 537 -54.85 -10.90 -28.21
N ASP A 538 -54.04 -11.30 -27.22
CA ASP A 538 -54.53 -11.93 -25.98
C ASP A 538 -53.51 -12.16 -24.82
N THR A 539 -54.08 -12.41 -23.63
CA THR A 539 -53.47 -12.99 -22.40
C THR A 539 -52.40 -12.23 -21.60
N ALA A 540 -52.43 -12.43 -20.27
CA ALA A 540 -51.70 -11.66 -19.26
C ALA A 540 -51.05 -12.54 -18.18
N SER A 541 -49.97 -12.06 -17.56
CA SER A 541 -49.53 -12.51 -16.23
C SER A 541 -49.02 -11.32 -15.39
N LYS A 542 -49.44 -11.30 -14.13
CA LYS A 542 -49.45 -10.12 -13.23
C LYS A 542 -48.06 -9.81 -12.63
N LEU A 543 -47.75 -8.52 -12.54
CA LEU A 543 -46.91 -7.95 -11.48
C LEU A 543 -47.82 -7.29 -10.43
N PRO A 544 -47.52 -7.36 -9.13
CA PRO A 544 -48.28 -6.65 -8.10
C PRO A 544 -47.71 -5.26 -7.79
N THR A 545 -48.55 -4.22 -7.91
CA THR A 545 -48.52 -3.04 -7.02
C THR A 545 -48.84 -3.50 -5.57
N ILE A 546 -48.74 -2.77 -4.46
CA ILE A 546 -49.32 -1.48 -3.99
C ILE A 546 -48.48 -1.14 -2.70
N TRP A 547 -48.12 0.09 -2.28
CA TRP A 547 -48.95 1.19 -1.79
C TRP A 547 -48.16 2.51 -1.61
N LEU A 548 -48.81 3.64 -1.91
CA LEU A 548 -48.49 4.97 -1.36
C LEU A 548 -49.25 5.18 -0.03
N ASN A 549 -48.67 5.90 0.91
CA ASN A 549 -49.38 6.78 1.87
C ASN A 549 -48.40 7.87 2.35
N GLN A 550 -48.60 9.15 1.95
CA GLN A 550 -49.38 10.20 2.62
C GLN A 550 -48.63 10.92 3.78
N ARG A 551 -48.53 12.25 3.66
CA ARG A 551 -47.90 13.19 4.62
C ARG A 551 -48.85 13.56 5.78
N PRO A 552 -48.29 14.12 6.87
CA PRO A 552 -48.93 15.30 7.47
C PRO A 552 -47.96 16.44 7.86
N SER A 553 -48.51 17.65 8.00
CA SER A 553 -47.90 18.89 8.53
C SER A 553 -49.03 19.93 8.74
N PRO A 554 -48.89 21.02 9.52
CA PRO A 554 -47.86 21.40 10.51
C PRO A 554 -48.46 21.80 11.90
N LYS A 555 -47.62 22.21 12.86
CA LYS A 555 -47.99 23.06 14.02
C LYS A 555 -46.90 24.10 14.32
N THR A 556 -47.27 25.20 14.98
CA THR A 556 -46.56 26.51 14.97
C THR A 556 -45.87 26.92 16.29
N ALA A 557 -44.69 27.56 16.15
CA ALA A 557 -44.15 28.69 16.96
C ALA A 557 -43.82 28.47 18.48
N PRO A 558 -43.00 29.32 19.16
CA PRO A 558 -42.46 30.64 18.77
C PRO A 558 -40.92 30.86 18.92
N SER A 559 -40.48 32.11 18.74
CA SER A 559 -39.09 32.61 18.63
C SER A 559 -38.59 33.35 19.90
N ALA A 560 -37.26 33.35 20.15
CA ALA A 560 -36.58 34.32 21.02
C ALA A 560 -35.08 34.56 20.68
N ASN A 561 -34.80 35.72 20.07
CA ASN A 561 -33.63 36.63 20.17
C ASN A 561 -32.19 36.15 20.58
N LEU A 562 -31.24 36.39 19.65
CA LEU A 562 -30.00 37.23 19.73
C LEU A 562 -29.02 37.15 20.95
N PRO A 563 -27.69 37.41 20.79
CA PRO A 563 -27.15 38.47 19.92
C PRO A 563 -25.92 38.19 19.04
N VAL A 564 -25.70 39.17 18.16
CA VAL A 564 -24.62 39.34 17.18
C VAL A 564 -23.29 39.73 17.85
N LEU A 565 -22.18 39.17 17.35
CA LEU A 565 -20.86 39.83 17.42
C LEU A 565 -20.35 40.09 16.00
N LYS A 566 -20.29 41.38 15.63
CA LYS A 566 -19.51 41.87 14.50
C LYS A 566 -18.08 42.10 14.98
N PHE A 567 -17.08 41.70 14.19
CA PHE A 567 -15.83 42.46 14.16
C PHE A 567 -15.35 42.66 12.73
N SER A 568 -14.78 43.84 12.48
CA SER A 568 -14.57 44.41 11.15
C SER A 568 -13.32 43.86 10.49
N ARG A 569 -13.43 43.50 9.21
CA ARG A 569 -12.30 43.47 8.30
C ARG A 569 -11.89 44.92 8.00
N SER A 570 -10.59 45.24 8.06
CA SER A 570 -10.05 46.49 7.55
C SER A 570 -8.95 46.16 6.56
N GLU A 571 -9.21 46.42 5.29
CA GLU A 571 -8.22 46.39 4.23
C GLU A 571 -7.54 47.78 4.16
N LYS A 572 -6.22 47.82 3.91
CA LYS A 572 -5.66 48.44 2.70
C LYS A 572 -4.14 48.21 2.56
N PRO A 573 -3.59 48.27 1.34
CA PRO A 573 -2.21 47.88 1.00
C PRO A 573 -1.23 49.07 1.05
N ILE A 574 0.06 48.82 0.82
CA ILE A 574 0.98 49.72 0.11
C ILE A 574 2.25 48.98 -0.36
N ASP A 575 2.52 49.13 -1.66
CA ASP A 575 3.76 49.24 -2.44
C ASP A 575 4.97 48.30 -2.31
N SER A 576 5.40 47.84 -3.49
CA SER A 576 6.75 47.42 -3.87
C SER A 576 7.69 48.60 -4.15
N PRO A 577 9.01 48.41 -4.05
CA PRO A 577 9.92 48.95 -5.06
C PRO A 577 10.87 47.90 -5.67
N ASP A 578 11.79 48.39 -6.50
CA ASP A 578 12.38 47.71 -7.68
C ASP A 578 13.79 47.12 -7.46
N SER A 579 14.39 46.66 -8.57
CA SER A 579 15.63 45.91 -8.82
C SER A 579 16.98 46.36 -8.21
N SER A 580 17.97 45.45 -8.39
CA SER A 580 19.46 45.61 -8.38
C SER A 580 20.13 45.98 -7.04
N ASP A 581 21.11 45.22 -6.52
CA ASP A 581 22.47 45.09 -7.09
C ASP A 581 23.31 43.92 -6.53
N VAL A 582 24.54 43.81 -7.04
CA VAL A 582 25.58 42.79 -6.80
C VAL A 582 26.92 43.54 -6.56
N GLU A 583 27.89 43.17 -5.71
CA GLU A 583 28.24 41.86 -5.10
C GLU A 583 28.71 42.00 -3.61
N ASP A 584 29.39 40.98 -3.09
CA ASP A 584 30.34 40.97 -1.96
C ASP A 584 29.92 41.43 -0.54
N ALA A 585 29.68 40.43 0.33
CA ALA A 585 30.15 40.46 1.72
C ALA A 585 30.50 39.04 2.21
N LEU A 586 31.79 38.73 2.25
CA LEU A 586 32.34 37.46 2.75
C LEU A 586 32.31 37.40 4.30
N ILE A 587 32.34 36.17 4.85
CA ILE A 587 32.62 35.83 6.27
C ILE A 587 31.45 35.98 7.27
N LEU A 588 30.78 34.85 7.57
CA LEU A 588 30.58 34.29 8.92
C LEU A 588 29.85 32.94 8.83
N MET A 589 30.59 31.83 8.73
CA MET A 589 30.09 30.49 9.03
C MET A 589 31.07 29.81 9.97
N ASP A 590 30.64 29.60 11.21
CA ASP A 590 31.43 28.91 12.24
C ASP A 590 30.73 27.61 12.67
N GLY A 591 31.51 26.53 12.73
CA GLY A 591 31.23 25.35 13.57
C GLY A 591 30.06 24.41 13.21
N ASN A 592 30.30 23.43 12.33
CA ASN A 592 29.64 22.11 12.45
C ASN A 592 30.69 20.97 12.41
N PRO A 593 30.95 20.28 13.53
CA PRO A 593 32.02 19.27 13.63
C PRO A 593 31.69 17.94 12.92
N ALA A 594 30.50 17.75 12.36
CA ALA A 594 30.14 16.53 11.63
C ALA A 594 30.91 16.39 10.30
N PHE A 595 31.20 17.51 9.59
CA PHE A 595 31.70 17.45 8.22
C PHE A 595 33.17 17.03 8.11
N GLN A 596 34.02 17.42 9.07
CA GLN A 596 35.44 17.05 9.02
C GLN A 596 35.71 15.56 9.30
N ARG A 597 34.82 14.86 10.02
CA ARG A 597 34.99 13.42 10.30
C ARG A 597 34.84 12.56 9.04
N TYR A 598 33.90 12.90 8.15
CA TYR A 598 33.71 12.17 6.88
C TYR A 598 34.88 12.36 5.92
N ALA A 599 35.45 13.56 5.83
CA ALA A 599 36.65 13.81 5.02
C ALA A 599 37.86 12.99 5.51
N PHE A 600 38.09 12.93 6.83
CA PHE A 600 39.19 12.15 7.41
C PHE A 600 39.03 10.63 7.22
N ILE A 601 37.82 10.11 7.41
CA ILE A 601 37.52 8.68 7.21
C ILE A 601 37.68 8.28 5.73
N SER A 602 37.22 9.12 4.80
CA SER A 602 37.40 8.87 3.36
C SER A 602 38.89 8.82 2.96
N LEU A 603 39.72 9.72 3.50
CA LEU A 603 41.15 9.74 3.25
C LEU A 603 41.86 8.47 3.78
N ILE A 604 41.49 8.01 4.99
CA ILE A 604 42.04 6.80 5.60
C ILE A 604 41.65 5.54 4.80
N ILE A 605 40.40 5.46 4.32
CA ILE A 605 39.93 4.33 3.49
C ILE A 605 40.68 4.29 2.15
N GLN A 606 40.89 5.45 1.51
CA GLN A 606 41.68 5.52 0.27
C GLN A 606 43.15 5.12 0.49
N PHE A 607 43.76 5.54 1.61
CA PHE A 607 45.14 5.15 1.94
C PHE A 607 45.26 3.65 2.26
N ALA A 608 44.30 3.07 2.98
CA ALA A 608 44.24 1.64 3.27
C ALA A 608 44.10 0.80 1.99
N LEU A 609 43.22 1.20 1.06
CA LEU A 609 43.08 0.55 -0.25
C LEU A 609 44.36 0.63 -1.08
N PHE A 610 45.06 1.77 -1.07
CA PHE A 610 46.34 1.94 -1.78
C PHE A 610 47.46 1.05 -1.22
N VAL A 611 47.54 0.90 0.11
CA VAL A 611 48.49 -0.03 0.75
C VAL A 611 48.12 -1.50 0.48
N HIS A 612 46.83 -1.84 0.47
CA HIS A 612 46.39 -3.22 0.24
C HIS A 612 46.58 -3.68 -1.22
N LEU A 613 46.42 -2.77 -2.19
CA LEU A 613 46.66 -3.05 -3.61
C LEU A 613 48.16 -3.22 -3.92
N ASN A 614 49.05 -2.40 -3.33
CA ASN A 614 50.50 -2.51 -3.58
C ASN A 614 51.14 -3.73 -2.91
N ASN A 615 50.64 -4.21 -1.77
CA ASN A 615 51.19 -5.40 -1.10
C ASN A 615 50.95 -6.73 -1.85
N ASN A 616 50.09 -6.76 -2.87
CA ASN A 616 49.85 -7.95 -3.70
C ASN A 616 50.75 -8.03 -4.95
N ILE A 617 51.69 -7.08 -5.14
CA ILE A 617 52.62 -7.07 -6.29
C ILE A 617 54.01 -7.61 -5.91
N ILE A 618 54.31 -7.84 -4.62
CA ILE A 618 55.57 -8.43 -4.16
C ILE A 618 55.33 -9.82 -3.53
N ARG A 619 54.77 -10.74 -4.34
CA ARG A 619 54.75 -12.20 -4.08
C ARG A 619 54.30 -13.01 -5.32
N ILE A 620 55.11 -12.95 -6.38
CA ILE A 620 55.15 -13.92 -7.48
C ILE A 620 56.63 -14.25 -7.71
#